data_AF-A0A2D5B2Q2-F1
#
_entry.id   AF-A0A2D5B2Q2-F1
#
_cell.length_a   1.000
_cell.length_b   1.000
_cell.length_c   1.000
_cell.angle_alpha   90.00
_cell.angle_beta   90.00
_cell.angle_gamma   90.00
#
_symmetry.space_group_name_H-M   'P 1'
#
loop_
_entity.id
_entity.type
_entity.pdbx_description
1 polymer ?
#
loop_
_entity_poly.entity_id
_entity_poly.type
_entity_poly.pdbx_seq_one_letter_code
_entity_poly.pdbx_strand_id
1 'polypeptide(L)'
;LPAILHWYTGPLGLVDDALQAGLYFSINIAMTRSRKFPGLIQAIPRDRVLLETDGPYAKNGGRPVHPDELESVALALARVWGTDLEDSTRVLVTNQERFLSSTR
;
A
#
# COMPACT_ATOMS: atom_id res chain seq x y z
N LEU A 1 14.22 6.76 -12.57
CA LEU A 1 14.25 5.81 -11.43
C LEU A 1 12.84 5.70 -10.90
N PRO A 2 12.29 4.49 -10.68
CA PRO A 2 11.00 4.33 -10.03
C PRO A 2 11.10 4.84 -8.58
N ALA A 3 10.03 5.43 -8.06
CA ALA A 3 9.98 5.99 -6.72
C ALA A 3 8.66 5.64 -6.01
N ILE A 4 8.71 5.62 -4.68
CA ILE A 4 7.61 5.25 -3.80
C ILE A 4 7.23 6.48 -2.98
N LEU A 5 5.94 6.82 -2.97
CA LEU A 5 5.35 7.70 -1.98
C LEU A 5 5.13 6.91 -0.69
N HIS A 6 6.14 6.98 0.18
CA HIS A 6 6.14 6.36 1.50
C HIS A 6 5.02 6.93 2.38
N TRP A 7 4.16 6.06 2.92
CA TRP A 7 3.04 6.41 3.81
C TRP A 7 2.32 7.70 3.38
N TYR A 8 1.79 7.72 2.16
CA TYR A 8 1.14 8.91 1.63
C TYR A 8 -0.11 9.30 2.45
N THR A 9 -0.08 10.50 3.05
CA THR A 9 -1.19 11.07 3.83
C THR A 9 -1.76 12.37 3.25
N GLY A 10 -1.27 12.75 2.05
CA GLY A 10 -1.63 13.97 1.36
C GLY A 10 -3.06 13.98 0.78
N PRO A 11 -3.42 15.04 0.02
CA PRO A 11 -4.72 15.17 -0.63
C PRO A 11 -4.95 14.12 -1.73
N LEU A 12 -6.20 13.69 -1.92
CA LEU A 12 -6.55 12.79 -3.04
C LEU A 12 -6.32 13.44 -4.41
N GLY A 13 -6.45 14.77 -4.51
CA GLY A 13 -6.26 15.50 -5.77
C GLY A 13 -4.84 15.47 -6.35
N LEU A 14 -3.84 15.00 -5.58
CA LEU A 14 -2.46 14.81 -6.09
C LEU A 14 -2.16 13.36 -6.47
N VAL A 15 -3.11 12.44 -6.30
CA VAL A 15 -2.91 11.02 -6.64
C VAL A 15 -2.71 10.86 -8.15
N ASP A 16 -3.49 11.56 -8.97
CA ASP A 16 -3.37 11.49 -10.42
C ASP A 16 -2.01 12.01 -10.92
N ASP A 17 -1.53 13.13 -10.37
CA ASP A 17 -0.20 13.67 -10.69
C ASP A 17 0.93 12.68 -10.32
N ALA A 18 0.81 12.05 -9.14
CA ALA A 18 1.75 11.03 -8.71
C ALA A 18 1.74 9.78 -9.62
N LEU A 19 0.56 9.35 -10.05
CA LEU A 19 0.40 8.24 -10.98
C LEU A 19 0.96 8.58 -12.37
N GLN A 20 0.75 9.81 -12.85
CA GLN A 20 1.30 10.30 -14.11
C GLN A 20 2.83 10.35 -14.07
N ALA A 21 3.42 10.68 -12.91
CA ALA A 21 4.85 10.60 -12.68
C ALA A 21 5.38 9.15 -12.53
N GLY A 22 4.50 8.14 -12.60
CA GLY A 22 4.86 6.72 -12.52
C GLY A 22 5.16 6.22 -11.10
N LEU A 23 4.74 6.97 -10.08
CA LEU A 23 5.03 6.65 -8.68
C LEU A 23 4.19 5.47 -8.16
N TYR A 24 4.76 4.78 -7.19
CA TYR A 24 4.07 3.76 -6.39
C TYR A 24 3.66 4.33 -5.03
N PHE A 25 2.71 3.68 -4.36
CA PHE A 25 2.27 4.02 -3.01
C PHE A 25 2.51 2.82 -2.09
N SER A 26 3.23 3.02 -1.00
CA SER A 26 3.35 2.00 0.03
C SER A 26 2.27 2.18 1.09
N ILE A 27 1.71 1.05 1.53
CA ILE A 27 0.61 0.99 2.47
C ILE A 27 1.06 0.22 3.71
N ASN A 28 0.90 0.84 4.87
CA ASN A 28 1.11 0.19 6.16
C ASN A 28 -0.20 -0.02 6.94
N ILE A 29 -0.09 -0.76 8.05
CA ILE A 29 -1.25 -1.12 8.87
C ILE A 29 -1.92 0.08 9.53
N ALA A 30 -1.17 1.15 9.85
CA ALA A 30 -1.76 2.36 10.43
C ALA A 30 -2.67 3.07 9.42
N MET A 31 -2.32 3.05 8.14
CA MET A 31 -3.13 3.63 7.07
C MET A 31 -4.50 2.95 6.99
N THR A 32 -4.57 1.62 7.10
CA THR A 32 -5.82 0.83 6.96
C THR A 32 -6.95 1.22 7.92
N ARG A 33 -6.60 1.90 9.02
CA ARG A 33 -7.54 2.36 10.06
C ARG A 33 -8.00 3.80 9.88
N SER A 34 -7.35 4.53 8.97
CA SER A 34 -7.68 5.93 8.73
C SER A 34 -8.98 6.06 7.93
N ARG A 35 -9.73 7.14 8.18
CA ARG A 35 -10.93 7.46 7.38
C ARG A 35 -10.62 7.72 5.90
N LYS A 36 -9.36 8.08 5.59
CA LYS A 36 -8.91 8.34 4.22
C LYS A 36 -8.64 7.05 3.43
N PHE A 37 -8.44 5.92 4.11
CA PHE A 37 -7.97 4.70 3.47
C PHE A 37 -8.86 4.19 2.33
N PRO A 38 -10.18 4.03 2.49
CA PRO A 38 -11.00 3.53 1.39
C PRO A 38 -10.93 4.42 0.16
N GLY A 39 -11.02 5.75 0.35
CA GLY A 39 -10.94 6.71 -0.76
C GLY A 39 -9.56 6.73 -1.44
N LEU A 40 -8.48 6.62 -0.67
CA LEU A 40 -7.13 6.53 -1.22
C LEU A 40 -6.94 5.26 -2.04
N ILE A 41 -7.33 4.10 -1.51
CA ILE A 41 -7.17 2.80 -2.19
C ILE A 41 -8.09 2.69 -3.42
N GLN A 42 -9.25 3.35 -3.43
CA GLN A 42 -10.12 3.43 -4.60
C GLN A 42 -9.53 4.34 -5.70
N ALA A 43 -8.76 5.36 -5.35
CA ALA A 43 -8.13 6.27 -6.31
C ALA A 43 -6.84 5.70 -6.92
N ILE A 44 -6.18 4.74 -6.26
CA ILE A 44 -4.92 4.16 -6.71
C ILE A 44 -5.19 2.86 -7.50
N PRO A 45 -4.69 2.73 -8.75
CA PRO A 45 -4.69 1.46 -9.46
C PRO A 45 -4.00 0.36 -8.65
N ARG A 46 -4.58 -0.84 -8.60
CA ARG A 46 -4.07 -1.93 -7.76
C ARG A 46 -2.60 -2.27 -8.04
N ASP A 47 -2.15 -2.09 -9.28
CA ASP A 47 -0.79 -2.40 -9.72
C ASP A 47 0.27 -1.33 -9.34
N ARG A 48 -0.16 -0.28 -8.63
CA ARG A 48 0.68 0.79 -8.08
C ARG A 48 0.78 0.75 -6.56
N VAL A 49 0.22 -0.28 -5.92
CA VAL A 49 0.24 -0.47 -4.47
C VAL A 49 1.36 -1.43 -4.07
N LEU A 50 2.15 -1.02 -3.08
CA LEU A 50 3.15 -1.84 -2.38
C LEU A 50 2.78 -1.92 -0.89
N LEU A 51 3.36 -2.90 -0.20
CA LEU A 51 3.21 -3.02 1.25
C LEU A 51 4.46 -2.56 1.99
N GLU A 52 4.25 -2.00 3.17
CA GLU A 52 5.31 -1.77 4.15
C GLU A 52 4.76 -1.94 5.58
N THR A 53 5.63 -2.22 6.54
CA THR A 53 5.19 -2.22 7.95
C THR A 53 5.31 -0.86 8.58
N ASP A 54 6.37 -0.13 8.22
CA ASP A 54 6.87 1.05 8.92
C ASP A 54 7.08 0.81 10.43
N GLY A 55 7.43 -0.42 10.80
CA GLY A 55 7.85 -0.75 12.18
C GLY A 55 9.22 -0.15 12.48
N PRO A 56 9.47 0.37 13.70
CA PRO A 56 8.61 0.33 14.89
C PRO A 56 7.66 1.53 15.05
N TYR A 57 7.56 2.41 14.05
CA TYR A 57 6.77 3.65 14.12
C TYR A 57 5.27 3.38 14.01
N ALA A 58 4.86 2.59 13.02
CA ALA A 58 3.50 2.09 12.93
C ALA A 58 3.22 1.11 14.06
N LYS A 59 2.01 1.24 14.64
CA LYS A 59 1.56 0.42 15.77
C LYS A 59 0.26 -0.30 15.47
N ASN A 60 0.20 -1.57 15.89
CA ASN A 60 -1.00 -2.40 15.84
C ASN A 60 -1.47 -2.69 17.26
N GLY A 61 -2.58 -2.09 17.72
CA GLY A 61 -3.04 -2.29 19.10
C GLY A 61 -2.06 -1.76 20.17
N GLY A 62 -1.35 -0.67 19.87
CA GLY A 62 -0.40 -0.03 20.80
C GLY A 62 1.01 -0.62 20.81
N ARG A 63 1.22 -1.81 20.22
CA ARG A 63 2.55 -2.41 20.03
C ARG A 63 3.16 -2.03 18.67
N PRO A 64 4.49 -1.87 18.57
CA PRO A 64 5.19 -1.78 17.29
C PRO A 64 4.84 -2.96 16.38
N VAL A 65 4.77 -2.69 15.09
CA VAL A 65 4.46 -3.70 14.07
C VAL A 65 5.75 -4.41 13.65
N HIS A 66 5.68 -5.73 13.48
CA HIS A 66 6.78 -6.54 12.98
C HIS A 66 6.66 -6.86 11.48
N PRO A 67 7.78 -7.14 10.77
CA PRO A 67 7.80 -7.47 9.34
C PRO A 67 6.84 -8.60 8.89
N ASP A 68 6.53 -9.54 9.78
CA ASP A 68 5.63 -10.68 9.54
C ASP A 68 4.14 -10.32 9.64
N GLU A 69 3.78 -9.09 10.03
CA GLU A 69 2.37 -8.67 10.19
C GLU A 69 1.74 -8.06 8.92
N LEU A 70 2.39 -8.16 7.75
CA LEU A 70 1.92 -7.57 6.48
C LEU A 70 0.61 -8.17 5.95
N GLU A 71 0.29 -9.42 6.32
CA GLU A 71 -0.95 -10.08 5.89
C GLU A 71 -2.20 -9.27 6.27
N SER A 72 -2.16 -8.61 7.43
CA SER A 72 -3.25 -7.76 7.91
C SER A 72 -3.50 -6.55 6.99
N VAL A 73 -2.48 -6.05 6.31
CA VAL A 73 -2.58 -4.98 5.32
C VAL A 73 -3.16 -5.51 4.01
N ALA A 74 -2.69 -6.67 3.54
CA ALA A 74 -3.24 -7.34 2.36
C ALA A 74 -4.74 -7.62 2.52
N LEU A 75 -5.16 -8.13 3.69
CA LEU A 75 -6.56 -8.38 4.00
C LEU A 75 -7.40 -7.09 4.00
N ALA A 76 -6.85 -5.96 4.47
CA ALA A 76 -7.54 -4.67 4.42
C ALA A 76 -7.72 -4.17 2.99
N LEU A 77 -6.73 -4.36 2.13
CA LEU A 77 -6.80 -4.03 0.70
C LEU A 77 -7.82 -4.91 -0.03
N ALA A 78 -7.82 -6.23 0.23
CA ALA A 78 -8.78 -7.18 -0.32
C ALA A 78 -10.24 -6.73 -0.09
N ARG A 79 -10.54 -6.25 1.12
CA ARG A 79 -11.87 -5.72 1.47
C ARG A 79 -12.27 -4.51 0.63
N VAL A 80 -11.35 -3.58 0.35
CA VAL A 80 -11.63 -2.40 -0.49
C VAL A 80 -11.74 -2.80 -1.96
N TRP A 81 -10.92 -3.75 -2.40
CA TRP A 81 -10.89 -4.26 -3.77
C TRP A 81 -12.02 -5.23 -4.10
N GLY A 82 -12.77 -5.71 -3.10
CA GLY A 82 -13.82 -6.71 -3.29
C GLY A 82 -13.26 -8.06 -3.73
N THR A 83 -12.06 -8.42 -3.28
CA THR A 83 -11.38 -9.69 -3.59
C THR A 83 -11.01 -10.44 -2.33
N ASP A 84 -10.45 -11.65 -2.47
CA ASP A 84 -9.96 -12.44 -1.35
C ASP A 84 -8.48 -12.15 -1.03
N LEU A 85 -7.99 -12.77 0.05
CA LEU A 85 -6.61 -12.61 0.50
C LEU A 85 -5.60 -13.16 -0.54
N GLU A 86 -5.94 -14.24 -1.24
CA GLU A 86 -5.06 -14.86 -2.22
C GLU A 86 -4.85 -13.94 -3.43
N ASP A 87 -5.95 -13.39 -3.96
CA ASP A 87 -5.94 -12.44 -5.07
C ASP A 87 -5.16 -11.16 -4.73
N SER A 88 -5.48 -10.54 -3.60
CA SER A 88 -4.79 -9.33 -3.16
C SER A 88 -3.30 -9.58 -2.92
N THR A 89 -2.93 -10.69 -2.29
CA THR A 89 -1.53 -11.07 -2.08
C THR A 89 -0.80 -11.29 -3.40
N ARG A 90 -1.43 -12.01 -4.35
CA ARG A 90 -0.84 -12.25 -5.68
C ARG A 90 -0.56 -10.95 -6.43
N VAL A 91 -1.50 -10.00 -6.41
CA VAL A 91 -1.32 -8.66 -7.00
C VAL A 91 -0.15 -7.93 -6.32
N LEU A 92 -0.12 -7.91 -4.99
CA LEU A 92 0.91 -7.19 -4.23
C LEU A 92 2.31 -7.77 -4.46
N VAL A 93 2.45 -9.10 -4.52
CA VAL A 93 3.71 -9.77 -4.87
C VAL A 93 4.14 -9.41 -6.29
N THR A 94 3.21 -9.46 -7.25
CA THR A 94 3.49 -9.08 -8.65
C THR A 94 3.98 -7.62 -8.75
N ASN A 95 3.37 -6.71 -7.98
CA ASN A 95 3.78 -5.31 -7.94
C ASN A 95 5.17 -5.13 -7.36
N GLN A 96 5.49 -5.86 -6.28
CA GLN A 96 6.80 -5.83 -5.64
C GLN A 96 7.90 -6.30 -6.59
N GLU A 97 7.67 -7.42 -7.29
CA GLU A 97 8.61 -7.95 -8.29
C GLU A 97 8.81 -6.97 -9.46
N ARG A 98 7.71 -6.39 -9.97
CA ARG A 98 7.76 -5.37 -11.01
C ARG A 98 8.57 -4.14 -10.57
N PHE A 99 8.33 -3.65 -9.36
CA PHE A 99 9.08 -2.52 -8.81
C PHE A 99 10.57 -2.84 -8.72
N LEU A 100 10.94 -3.98 -8.12
CA LEU A 100 12.33 -4.40 -7.93
C LEU A 100 13.09 -4.69 -9.25
N SER A 101 12.39 -5.13 -10.30
CA SER A 101 12.98 -5.32 -11.62
C SER A 101 13.22 -3.98 -12.35
N SER A 102 12.37 -2.98 -12.12
CA SER A 102 12.53 -1.64 -12.70
C SER A 102 13.62 -0.77 -12.04
N THR A 103 14.15 -1.21 -10.90
CA THR A 103 15.27 -0.57 -10.19
C THR A 103 16.65 -1.11 -10.56
N ARG A 104 16.73 -2.14 -11.42
CA ARG A 104 18.00 -2.75 -11.85
C ARG A 104 18.57 -2.11 -13.10
#